data_AF-A0A968XNA0-F1
#
_entry.id   AF-A0A968XNA0-F1
#
_cell.length_a   1.000
_cell.length_b   1.000
_cell.length_c   1.000
_cell.angle_alpha   90.00
_cell.angle_beta   90.00
_cell.angle_gamma   90.00
#
_symmetry.space_group_name_H-M   'P 1'
#
loop_
_entity.id
_entity.type
_entity.pdbx_description
1 polymer ?
#
loop_
_entity_poly.entity_id
_entity_poly.type
_entity_poly.pdbx_seq_one_letter_code
_entity_poly.pdbx_strand_id
1 'polypeptide(L)'
;MLYVILSPLKFFDLTGLMAMPGEFLGIPQFFTMLVTAGVGIALGLLVSALVKTSEMATSLVPLILIPQILFSGLVGVPTGASKVISLTMPSAWSFDTMKRFSTLDTLQEEGADGRGKTEGLGLYKFIEKENDRLIEETKAEIEQFRKDAEVKIIRDTQAGKTPDIEGPPLPKDAIKIPADLSGYVNFLHPWMNVILNQIILMLMFWMLVIATLIILRIQDIV
;
A
#
# COMPACT_ATOMS: atom_id res chain seq x y z
N MET A 1 21.68 2.80 -24.49
CA MET A 1 20.87 3.86 -23.85
C MET A 1 20.44 3.46 -22.43
N LEU A 2 19.79 2.31 -22.22
CA LEU A 2 19.38 1.81 -20.89
C LEU A 2 20.55 1.69 -19.87
N TYR A 3 21.69 1.15 -20.31
CA TYR A 3 22.90 1.02 -19.48
C TYR A 3 23.48 2.35 -18.99
N VAL A 4 23.27 3.45 -19.72
CA VAL A 4 23.79 4.77 -19.36
C VAL A 4 22.94 5.40 -18.25
N ILE A 5 21.62 5.16 -18.27
CA ILE A 5 20.69 5.69 -17.26
C ILE A 5 20.77 4.89 -15.94
N LEU A 6 20.98 3.57 -16.00
CA LEU A 6 21.14 2.72 -14.82
C LEU A 6 22.56 2.72 -14.24
N SER A 7 23.55 3.25 -14.97
CA SER A 7 24.95 3.34 -14.53
C SER A 7 25.14 4.08 -13.20
N PRO A 8 24.53 5.26 -12.97
CA PRO A 8 24.60 5.94 -11.66
C PRO A 8 23.99 5.10 -10.54
N LEU A 9 22.83 4.47 -10.76
CA LEU A 9 22.21 3.60 -9.74
C LEU A 9 23.10 2.39 -9.42
N LYS A 10 23.70 1.76 -10.42
CA LYS A 10 24.67 0.67 -10.24
C LYS A 10 25.90 1.12 -9.46
N PHE A 11 26.35 2.36 -9.67
CA PHE A 11 27.46 2.93 -8.91
C PHE A 11 27.09 3.13 -7.42
N PHE A 12 25.88 3.61 -7.13
CA PHE A 12 25.39 3.74 -5.74
C PHE A 12 25.17 2.40 -5.02
N ASP A 13 24.76 1.37 -5.77
CA ASP A 13 24.65 -0.01 -5.27
C ASP A 13 26.03 -0.64 -5.01
N LEU A 14 26.96 -0.50 -5.96
CA LEU A 14 28.33 -1.00 -5.83
C LEU A 14 29.11 -0.33 -4.68
N THR A 15 28.82 0.94 -4.39
CA THR A 15 29.42 1.70 -3.28
C THR A 15 28.74 1.43 -1.94
N GLY A 16 27.69 0.60 -1.91
CA GLY A 16 26.93 0.26 -0.71
C GLY A 16 26.10 1.40 -0.13
N LEU A 17 25.96 2.51 -0.86
CA LEU A 17 25.19 3.67 -0.43
C LEU A 17 23.68 3.44 -0.59
N MET A 18 23.26 2.64 -1.58
CA MET A 18 21.85 2.34 -1.83
C MET A 18 21.68 0.99 -2.52
N ALA A 19 21.02 0.03 -1.88
CA ALA A 19 20.65 -1.22 -2.54
C ALA A 19 19.70 -0.93 -3.70
N MET A 20 20.00 -1.45 -4.91
CA MET A 20 19.14 -1.23 -6.07
C MET A 20 17.74 -1.83 -5.82
N PRO A 21 16.68 -1.00 -5.78
CA PRO A 21 15.34 -1.52 -5.53
C PRO A 21 14.79 -2.17 -6.80
N GLY A 22 14.49 -3.46 -6.73
CA GLY A 22 13.64 -4.15 -7.70
C GLY A 22 14.04 -5.56 -8.10
N GLU A 23 13.04 -6.39 -8.44
CA GLU A 23 13.22 -7.70 -9.05
C GLU A 23 13.94 -7.60 -10.42
N PHE A 24 14.82 -8.56 -10.73
CA PHE A 24 15.52 -8.65 -12.02
C PHE A 24 16.22 -7.33 -12.47
N LEU A 25 17.06 -6.76 -11.62
CA LEU A 25 17.88 -5.56 -11.92
C LEU A 25 17.05 -4.30 -12.23
N GLY A 26 15.83 -4.19 -11.71
CA GLY A 26 15.00 -2.99 -11.86
C GLY A 26 14.36 -2.83 -13.26
N ILE A 27 14.52 -3.82 -14.15
CA ILE A 27 14.01 -3.75 -15.53
C ILE A 27 12.48 -3.61 -15.56
N PRO A 28 11.70 -4.40 -14.78
CA PRO A 28 10.24 -4.26 -14.75
C PRO A 28 9.78 -2.88 -14.25
N GLN A 29 10.45 -2.35 -13.22
CA GLN A 29 10.18 -1.01 -12.67
C GLN A 29 10.45 0.05 -13.72
N PHE A 30 11.60 -0.02 -14.40
CA PHE A 30 11.97 0.92 -15.45
C PHE A 30 10.95 0.88 -16.60
N PHE A 31 10.54 -0.31 -17.03
CA PHE A 31 9.53 -0.45 -18.08
C PHE A 31 8.20 0.18 -17.67
N THR A 32 7.72 -0.09 -16.45
CA THR A 32 6.51 0.55 -15.91
C THR A 32 6.63 2.07 -15.87
N MET A 33 7.79 2.63 -15.49
CA MET A 33 8.04 4.07 -15.51
C MET A 33 7.99 4.63 -16.93
N LEU A 34 8.57 3.94 -17.91
CA LEU A 34 8.56 4.34 -19.32
C LEU A 34 7.12 4.37 -19.86
N VAL A 35 6.34 3.32 -19.62
CA VAL A 35 4.93 3.27 -20.04
C VAL A 35 4.13 4.37 -19.35
N THR A 36 4.35 4.60 -18.05
CA THR A 36 3.68 5.68 -17.29
C THR A 36 4.00 7.06 -17.87
N ALA A 37 5.27 7.32 -18.20
CA ALA A 37 5.69 8.56 -18.87
C ALA A 37 5.03 8.69 -20.25
N GLY A 38 4.95 7.59 -21.01
CA GLY A 38 4.24 7.54 -22.29
C GLY A 38 2.77 7.89 -22.15
N VAL A 39 2.07 7.35 -21.14
CA VAL A 39 0.67 7.70 -20.84
C VAL A 39 0.53 9.18 -20.49
N GLY A 40 1.44 9.73 -19.68
CA GLY A 40 1.45 11.16 -19.35
C GLY A 40 1.64 12.05 -20.59
N ILE A 41 2.54 11.68 -21.49
CA ILE A 41 2.75 12.37 -22.78
C ILE A 41 1.48 12.28 -23.64
N ALA A 42 0.91 11.08 -23.79
CA ALA A 42 -0.31 10.87 -24.57
C ALA A 42 -1.51 11.68 -24.02
N LEU A 43 -1.65 11.75 -22.70
CA LEU A 43 -2.65 12.58 -22.05
C LEU A 43 -2.41 14.08 -22.31
N GLY A 44 -1.16 14.54 -22.20
CA GLY A 44 -0.79 15.93 -22.52
C GLY A 44 -1.11 16.28 -23.97
N LEU A 45 -0.75 15.41 -24.92
CA LEU A 45 -1.06 15.56 -26.34
C LEU A 45 -2.57 15.58 -26.61
N LEU A 46 -3.33 14.71 -25.94
CA LEU A 46 -4.80 14.70 -26.03
C LEU A 46 -5.40 16.03 -25.57
N VAL A 47 -4.95 16.55 -24.43
CA VAL A 47 -5.40 17.85 -23.93
C VAL A 47 -5.04 18.96 -24.90
N SER A 48 -3.82 18.95 -25.45
CA SER A 48 -3.39 19.91 -26.48
C SER A 48 -4.25 19.85 -27.74
N ALA A 49 -4.69 18.66 -28.17
CA ALA A 49 -5.57 18.50 -29.31
C ALA A 49 -7.01 18.95 -29.01
N LEU A 50 -7.50 18.81 -27.77
CA LEU A 50 -8.86 19.20 -27.39
C LEU A 50 -9.06 20.71 -27.28
N VAL A 51 -8.03 21.45 -26.88
CA VAL A 51 -8.12 22.90 -26.66
C VAL A 51 -7.68 23.69 -27.87
N LYS A 52 -8.20 24.91 -28.01
CA LYS A 52 -7.83 25.81 -29.11
C LYS A 52 -6.62 26.69 -28.80
N THR A 53 -6.27 26.86 -27.52
CA THR A 53 -5.18 27.76 -27.09
C THR A 53 -4.29 27.09 -26.04
N SER A 54 -3.00 27.44 -26.07
CA SER A 54 -2.03 26.93 -25.09
C SER A 54 -2.36 27.33 -23.65
N GLU A 55 -2.93 28.52 -23.44
CA GLU A 55 -3.37 28.99 -22.12
C GLU A 55 -4.46 28.09 -21.52
N MET A 56 -5.39 27.61 -22.36
CA MET A 56 -6.43 26.68 -21.93
C MET A 56 -5.85 25.30 -21.60
N ALA A 57 -4.87 24.80 -22.36
CA ALA A 57 -4.17 23.56 -22.01
C ALA A 57 -3.50 23.67 -20.64
N THR A 58 -2.76 24.76 -20.40
CA THR A 58 -2.02 24.95 -19.14
C THR A 58 -2.91 25.03 -17.91
N SER A 59 -4.16 25.51 -18.05
CA SER A 59 -5.12 25.55 -16.95
C SER A 59 -5.90 24.23 -16.76
N LEU A 60 -6.13 23.46 -17.83
CA LEU A 60 -6.83 22.17 -17.77
C LEU A 60 -5.95 21.02 -17.28
N VAL A 61 -4.65 21.04 -17.56
CA VAL A 61 -3.73 19.96 -17.15
C VAL A 61 -3.80 19.70 -15.63
N PRO A 62 -3.65 20.71 -14.74
CA PRO A 62 -3.78 20.49 -13.29
C PRO A 62 -5.16 19.96 -12.89
N LEU A 63 -6.23 20.42 -13.54
CA LEU A 63 -7.59 20.00 -13.23
C LEU A 63 -7.82 18.51 -13.50
N ILE A 64 -7.13 17.95 -14.50
CA ILE A 64 -7.14 16.51 -14.80
C ILE A 64 -6.21 15.73 -13.86
N LEU A 65 -5.03 16.29 -13.54
CA LEU A 65 -4.03 15.62 -12.71
C LEU A 65 -4.41 15.53 -11.24
N ILE A 66 -5.10 16.54 -10.67
CA ILE A 66 -5.48 16.53 -9.25
C ILE A 66 -6.37 15.31 -8.92
N PRO A 67 -7.50 15.05 -9.64
CA PRO A 67 -8.30 13.85 -9.41
C PRO A 67 -7.49 12.56 -9.62
N GLN A 68 -6.62 12.52 -10.64
CA GLN A 68 -5.76 11.36 -10.88
C GLN A 68 -4.86 11.05 -9.68
N ILE A 69 -4.27 12.06 -9.04
CA ILE A 69 -3.44 11.87 -7.85
C ILE A 69 -4.29 11.46 -6.65
N LEU A 70 -5.45 12.11 -6.44
CA LEU A 70 -6.35 11.80 -5.32
C LEU A 70 -6.86 10.35 -5.36
N PHE A 71 -7.27 9.88 -6.54
CA PHE A 71 -7.77 8.52 -6.72
C PHE A 71 -6.65 7.49 -6.99
N SER A 72 -5.37 7.90 -7.06
CA SER A 72 -4.26 6.95 -7.25
C SER A 72 -3.97 6.08 -6.02
N GLY A 73 -4.54 6.42 -4.86
CA GLY A 73 -4.22 5.78 -3.60
C GLY A 73 -3.01 6.38 -2.88
N LEU A 74 -2.55 7.56 -3.30
CA LEU A 74 -1.43 8.27 -2.66
C LEU A 74 -1.85 8.96 -1.36
N VAL A 75 -2.99 9.65 -1.35
CA VAL A 75 -3.45 10.49 -0.22
C VAL A 75 -4.36 9.72 0.75
N GLY A 76 -4.81 8.54 0.38
CA GLY A 76 -5.69 7.71 1.20
C GLY A 76 -6.08 6.43 0.46
N VAL A 77 -6.83 5.57 1.13
CA VAL A 77 -7.31 4.31 0.54
C VAL A 77 -8.68 4.55 -0.09
N PRO A 78 -8.83 4.37 -1.41
CA PRO A 78 -10.12 4.53 -2.07
C PRO A 78 -11.11 3.47 -1.57
N THR A 79 -12.16 3.88 -0.87
CA THR A 79 -13.23 3.01 -0.38
C THR A 79 -14.51 3.15 -1.23
N GLY A 80 -15.26 2.04 -1.37
CA GLY A 80 -16.53 2.00 -2.08
C GLY A 80 -16.45 2.46 -3.55
N ALA A 81 -17.25 3.44 -3.94
CA ALA A 81 -17.32 3.94 -5.32
C ALA A 81 -15.99 4.57 -5.81
N SER A 82 -15.21 5.18 -4.91
CA SER A 82 -13.92 5.77 -5.27
C SER A 82 -12.91 4.74 -5.78
N LYS A 83 -13.05 3.48 -5.35
CA LYS A 83 -12.25 2.33 -5.79
C LYS A 83 -12.52 1.92 -7.23
N VAL A 84 -13.76 2.11 -7.69
CA VAL A 84 -14.11 1.86 -9.09
C VAL A 84 -13.60 3.02 -9.95
N ILE A 85 -13.72 4.25 -9.45
CA ILE A 85 -13.21 5.45 -10.13
C ILE A 85 -11.70 5.37 -10.29
N SER A 86 -10.95 4.89 -9.29
CA SER A 86 -9.50 4.76 -9.37
C SER A 86 -9.05 3.85 -10.51
N LEU A 87 -9.82 2.82 -10.88
CA LEU A 87 -9.49 1.96 -12.03
C LEU A 87 -9.50 2.69 -13.37
N THR A 88 -10.15 3.85 -13.47
CA THR A 88 -10.15 4.67 -14.69
C THR A 88 -8.94 5.57 -14.78
N MET A 89 -8.21 5.75 -13.67
CA MET A 89 -7.09 6.67 -13.56
C MET A 89 -5.77 5.92 -13.85
N PRO A 90 -5.00 6.30 -14.88
CA PRO A 90 -3.73 5.63 -15.19
C PRO A 90 -2.72 5.73 -14.03
N SER A 91 -2.74 6.84 -13.29
CA SER A 91 -1.92 7.04 -12.09
C SER A 91 -2.14 5.97 -11.01
N ALA A 92 -3.36 5.45 -10.85
CA ALA A 92 -3.65 4.39 -9.89
C ALA A 92 -2.93 3.09 -10.27
N TRP A 93 -2.95 2.74 -11.56
CA TRP A 93 -2.25 1.57 -12.11
C TRP A 93 -0.75 1.65 -11.94
N SER A 94 -0.16 2.81 -12.25
CA SER A 94 1.28 3.04 -12.07
C SER A 94 1.68 2.98 -10.59
N PHE A 95 0.91 3.62 -9.71
CA PHE A 95 1.23 3.68 -8.29
C PHE A 95 1.08 2.33 -7.59
N ASP A 96 0.02 1.58 -7.89
CA ASP A 96 -0.17 0.22 -7.36
C ASP A 96 0.94 -0.73 -7.82
N THR A 97 1.38 -0.63 -9.08
CA THR A 97 2.52 -1.40 -9.58
C THR A 97 3.79 -1.09 -8.81
N MET A 98 4.05 0.19 -8.51
CA MET A 98 5.22 0.59 -7.74
C MET A 98 5.17 0.03 -6.32
N LYS A 99 4.01 0.10 -5.65
CA LYS A 99 3.82 -0.49 -4.31
C LYS A 99 4.13 -1.99 -4.28
N ARG A 100 3.67 -2.73 -5.30
CA ARG A 100 3.90 -4.18 -5.42
C ARG A 100 5.38 -4.52 -5.62
N PHE A 101 6.09 -3.72 -6.40
CA PHE A 101 7.53 -3.91 -6.60
C PHE A 101 8.38 -3.67 -5.36
N SER A 102 7.86 -2.95 -4.35
CA SER A 102 8.56 -2.76 -3.09
C SER A 102 8.54 -4.00 -2.18
N THR A 103 7.73 -5.03 -2.49
CA THR A 103 7.60 -6.27 -1.69
C THR A 103 7.24 -6.06 -0.21
N LEU A 104 6.73 -4.88 0.12
CA LEU A 104 6.37 -4.47 1.48
C LEU A 104 5.00 -5.04 1.86
N ASP A 105 4.82 -5.32 3.15
CA ASP A 105 3.54 -5.75 3.70
C ASP A 105 2.56 -4.56 3.80
N THR A 106 1.26 -4.82 3.93
CA THR A 106 0.26 -3.74 3.98
C THR A 106 -0.04 -3.28 5.41
N LEU A 107 -0.28 -1.98 5.59
CA LEU A 107 -0.77 -1.43 6.86
C LEU A 107 -2.22 -1.84 7.12
N GLN A 108 -3.03 -1.87 6.06
CA GLN A 108 -4.44 -2.19 6.08
C GLN A 108 -4.69 -3.59 5.50
N GLU A 109 -5.86 -4.16 5.77
CA GLU A 109 -6.28 -5.47 5.22
C GLU A 109 -6.36 -5.48 3.70
N GLU A 110 -6.58 -4.30 3.11
CA GLU A 110 -6.80 -4.18 1.68
C GLU A 110 -5.55 -4.60 0.89
N GLY A 111 -5.66 -5.76 0.24
CA GLY A 111 -4.58 -6.35 -0.55
C GLY A 111 -3.43 -6.93 0.29
N ALA A 112 -3.68 -7.18 1.57
CA ALA A 112 -2.76 -7.90 2.45
C ALA A 112 -2.52 -9.32 1.93
N ASP A 113 -1.27 -9.77 1.96
CA ASP A 113 -0.93 -11.14 1.58
C ASP A 113 -1.34 -12.11 2.69
N GLY A 114 -2.23 -13.05 2.38
CA GLY A 114 -2.68 -14.10 3.31
C GLY A 114 -1.58 -15.04 3.78
N ARG A 115 -0.42 -15.06 3.11
CA ARG A 115 0.77 -15.82 3.55
C ARG A 115 1.86 -14.92 4.14
N GLY A 116 1.60 -13.61 4.22
CA GLY A 116 2.50 -12.61 4.77
C GLY A 116 2.60 -12.68 6.29
N LYS A 117 3.45 -11.83 6.88
CA LYS A 117 3.66 -11.76 8.34
C LYS A 117 2.40 -11.36 9.10
N THR A 118 1.50 -10.63 8.42
CA THR A 118 0.24 -10.14 8.97
C THR A 118 -0.96 -11.08 8.70
N GLU A 119 -0.74 -12.29 8.18
CA GLU A 119 -1.80 -13.28 7.88
C GLU A 119 -2.97 -12.74 7.03
N GLY A 120 -2.72 -11.74 6.17
CA GLY A 120 -3.77 -11.10 5.37
C GLY A 120 -4.66 -10.11 6.13
N LEU A 121 -4.32 -9.77 7.38
CA LEU A 121 -5.04 -8.78 8.19
C LEU A 121 -4.43 -7.37 8.05
N GLY A 122 -3.22 -7.25 7.50
CA GLY A 122 -2.45 -6.01 7.56
C GLY A 122 -1.98 -5.68 8.98
N LEU A 123 -1.01 -4.77 9.09
CA LEU A 123 -0.32 -4.51 10.37
C LEU A 123 -1.27 -4.10 11.50
N TYR A 124 -2.25 -3.22 11.22
CA TYR A 124 -3.10 -2.67 12.27
C TYR A 124 -4.02 -3.73 12.89
N LYS A 125 -4.73 -4.50 12.07
CA LYS A 125 -5.60 -5.57 12.59
C LYS A 125 -4.83 -6.75 13.15
N PHE A 126 -3.62 -7.03 12.63
CA PHE A 126 -2.76 -8.04 13.21
C PHE A 126 -2.39 -7.69 14.67
N ILE A 127 -2.01 -6.43 14.91
CA ILE A 127 -1.68 -5.96 16.27
C ILE A 127 -2.93 -5.93 17.16
N GLU A 128 -4.08 -5.52 16.64
CA GLU A 128 -5.35 -5.55 17.37
C GLU A 128 -5.71 -6.98 17.81
N LYS A 129 -5.67 -7.95 16.87
CA LYS A 129 -5.91 -9.38 17.14
C LYS A 129 -4.96 -9.93 18.21
N GLU A 130 -3.68 -9.55 18.14
CA GLU A 130 -2.69 -10.04 19.09
C GLU A 130 -2.84 -9.40 20.47
N ASN A 131 -3.25 -8.13 20.54
CA ASN A 131 -3.60 -7.47 21.80
C ASN A 131 -4.86 -8.07 22.44
N ASP A 132 -5.88 -8.41 21.64
CA ASP A 132 -7.08 -9.08 22.14
C ASP A 132 -6.75 -10.46 22.72
N ARG A 133 -5.92 -11.23 22.02
CA ARG A 133 -5.40 -12.52 22.50
C ARG A 133 -4.65 -12.37 23.83
N LEU A 134 -3.83 -11.33 23.94
CA LEU A 134 -3.07 -11.03 25.15
C LEU A 134 -3.99 -10.72 26.34
N ILE A 135 -5.07 -9.97 26.09
CA ILE A 135 -6.08 -9.64 27.11
C ILE A 135 -6.83 -10.90 27.52
N GLU A 136 -7.20 -11.78 26.59
CA GLU A 136 -7.86 -13.06 26.89
C GLU A 136 -6.97 -13.99 27.72
N GLU A 137 -5.69 -14.14 27.33
CA GLU A 137 -4.72 -14.92 28.09
C GLU A 137 -4.55 -14.35 29.51
N THR A 138 -4.39 -13.03 29.64
CA THR A 138 -4.28 -12.36 30.94
C THR A 138 -5.52 -12.59 31.80
N LYS A 139 -6.73 -12.50 31.21
CA LYS A 139 -7.98 -12.77 31.93
C LYS A 139 -8.04 -14.21 32.43
N ALA A 140 -7.65 -15.17 31.60
CA ALA A 140 -7.60 -16.59 31.97
C ALA A 140 -6.59 -16.85 33.10
N GLU A 141 -5.40 -16.23 33.03
CA GLU A 141 -4.36 -16.31 34.07
C GLU A 141 -4.86 -15.71 35.40
N ILE A 142 -5.54 -14.56 35.38
CA ILE A 142 -6.15 -13.95 36.57
C ILE A 142 -7.26 -14.84 37.16
N GLU A 143 -8.10 -15.46 36.33
CA GLU A 143 -9.16 -16.35 36.80
C GLU A 143 -8.60 -17.61 37.46
N GLN A 144 -7.56 -18.21 36.85
CA GLN A 144 -6.84 -19.34 37.46
C GLN A 144 -6.19 -18.93 38.78
N PHE A 145 -5.49 -17.80 38.79
CA PHE A 145 -4.90 -17.24 40.01
C PHE A 145 -5.96 -17.05 41.10
N ARG A 146 -7.15 -16.52 40.76
CA ARG A 146 -8.24 -16.35 41.72
C ARG A 146 -8.70 -17.68 42.30
N LYS A 147 -8.90 -18.72 41.47
CA LYS A 147 -9.30 -20.06 41.92
C LYS A 147 -8.24 -20.67 42.84
N ASP A 148 -6.97 -20.57 42.48
CA ASP A 148 -5.84 -21.09 43.27
C ASP A 148 -5.68 -20.34 44.59
N ALA A 149 -5.85 -19.01 44.57
CA ALA A 149 -5.85 -18.18 45.77
C ALA A 149 -7.01 -18.54 46.70
N GLU A 150 -8.23 -18.71 46.19
CA GLU A 150 -9.39 -19.14 46.98
C GLU A 150 -9.14 -20.51 47.64
N VAL A 151 -8.59 -21.48 46.90
CA VAL A 151 -8.22 -22.80 47.45
C VAL A 151 -7.13 -22.70 48.52
N LYS A 152 -6.08 -21.91 48.30
CA LYS A 152 -5.01 -21.68 49.29
C LYS A 152 -5.54 -21.01 50.55
N ILE A 153 -6.37 -19.96 50.42
CA ILE A 153 -7.01 -19.28 51.55
C ILE A 153 -7.79 -20.27 52.40
N ILE A 154 -8.64 -21.11 51.77
CA ILE A 154 -9.45 -22.10 52.49
C ILE A 154 -8.54 -23.10 53.22
N ARG A 155 -7.51 -23.60 52.57
CA ARG A 155 -6.56 -24.57 53.14
C ARG A 155 -5.78 -24.00 54.32
N ASP A 156 -5.24 -22.79 54.19
CA ASP A 156 -4.43 -22.15 55.23
C ASP A 156 -5.29 -21.71 56.42
N THR A 157 -6.51 -21.24 56.16
CA THR A 157 -7.50 -20.94 57.21
C THR A 157 -7.87 -22.18 58.02
N GLN A 158 -8.09 -23.33 57.37
CA GLN A 158 -8.34 -24.61 58.07
C GLN A 158 -7.13 -25.10 58.87
N ALA A 159 -5.91 -24.77 58.43
CA ALA A 159 -4.66 -25.12 59.10
C ALA A 159 -4.22 -24.11 60.18
N GLY A 160 -5.01 -23.05 60.44
CA GLY A 160 -4.68 -22.00 61.41
C GLY A 160 -3.50 -21.10 61.03
N LYS A 161 -3.13 -21.05 59.74
CA LYS A 161 -2.05 -20.20 59.21
C LYS A 161 -2.62 -18.95 58.54
N THR A 162 -1.91 -17.82 58.62
CA THR A 162 -2.22 -16.64 57.81
C THR A 162 -1.92 -16.94 56.34
N PRO A 163 -2.88 -16.72 55.42
CA PRO A 163 -2.66 -16.96 53.99
C PRO A 163 -1.59 -16.00 53.43
N ASP A 164 -0.57 -16.56 52.79
CA ASP A 164 0.42 -15.80 52.02
C ASP A 164 0.09 -15.94 50.53
N ILE A 165 -0.40 -14.86 49.94
CA ILE A 165 -0.85 -14.83 48.54
C ILE A 165 0.01 -13.79 47.83
N GLU A 166 0.81 -14.25 46.88
CA GLU A 166 1.48 -13.36 45.92
C GLU A 166 0.41 -12.53 45.18
N GLY A 167 0.75 -11.32 44.75
CA GLY A 167 -0.20 -10.47 44.01
C GLY A 167 -0.68 -11.12 42.70
N PRO A 168 -1.82 -10.68 42.15
CA PRO A 168 -2.31 -11.19 40.87
C PRO A 168 -1.27 -10.98 39.76
N PRO A 169 -1.24 -11.85 38.71
CA PRO A 169 -0.35 -11.67 37.59
C PRO A 169 -0.60 -10.31 36.94
N LEU A 170 0.49 -9.59 36.62
CA LEU A 170 0.41 -8.29 35.95
C LEU A 170 -0.05 -8.49 34.51
N PRO A 171 -0.90 -7.61 33.97
CA PRO A 171 -1.25 -7.63 32.56
C PRO A 171 0.00 -7.55 31.69
N LYS A 172 0.10 -8.42 30.69
CA LYS A 172 1.17 -8.34 29.68
C LYS A 172 1.02 -7.03 28.90
N ASP A 173 2.14 -6.38 28.58
CA ASP A 173 2.14 -5.09 27.89
C ASP A 173 1.53 -5.20 26.48
N ALA A 174 0.67 -4.24 26.12
CA ALA A 174 0.10 -4.18 24.78
C ALA A 174 1.20 -3.99 23.72
N ILE A 175 1.13 -4.78 22.66
CA ILE A 175 1.96 -4.63 21.48
C ILE A 175 1.59 -3.29 20.82
N LYS A 176 2.60 -2.43 20.69
CA LYS A 176 2.46 -1.11 20.07
C LYS A 176 2.80 -1.18 18.60
N ILE A 177 2.16 -0.31 17.82
CA ILE A 177 2.52 -0.09 16.42
C ILE A 177 3.98 0.40 16.37
N PRO A 178 4.84 -0.19 15.52
CA PRO A 178 6.23 0.23 15.39
C PRO A 178 6.29 1.70 14.96
N ALA A 179 7.23 2.45 15.53
CA ALA A 179 7.43 3.87 15.18
C ALA A 179 7.93 4.04 13.74
N ASP A 180 8.61 3.03 13.20
CA ASP A 180 9.04 2.97 11.81
C ASP A 180 8.07 2.15 10.96
N LEU A 181 7.39 2.84 10.04
CA LEU A 181 6.44 2.26 9.08
C LEU A 181 7.02 2.16 7.67
N SER A 182 8.31 2.44 7.47
CA SER A 182 8.96 2.41 6.16
C SER A 182 8.91 1.03 5.49
N GLY A 183 8.77 -0.03 6.28
CA GLY A 183 8.61 -1.41 5.82
C GLY A 183 7.21 -1.78 5.32
N TYR A 184 6.27 -0.83 5.25
CA TYR A 184 4.88 -1.11 4.90
C TYR A 184 4.35 -0.16 3.83
N VAL A 185 3.45 -0.68 3.00
CA VAL A 185 2.62 0.11 2.08
C VAL A 185 1.24 0.32 2.69
N ASN A 186 0.61 1.46 2.41
CA ASN A 186 -0.68 1.77 3.02
C ASN A 186 -1.76 0.74 2.67
N PHE A 187 -1.82 0.31 1.41
CA PHE A 187 -2.69 -0.76 0.91
C PHE A 187 -2.25 -1.23 -0.48
N LEU A 188 -2.74 -2.38 -0.92
CA LEU A 188 -2.66 -2.84 -2.31
C LEU A 188 -4.07 -3.01 -2.87
N HIS A 189 -4.28 -2.58 -4.12
CA HIS A 189 -5.63 -2.65 -4.67
C HIS A 189 -6.01 -4.12 -4.99
N PRO A 190 -7.15 -4.63 -4.53
CA PRO A 190 -7.46 -6.07 -4.55
C PRO A 190 -7.63 -6.63 -5.97
N TRP A 191 -8.08 -5.82 -6.92
CA TRP A 191 -8.27 -6.24 -8.32
C TRP A 191 -7.04 -6.05 -9.21
N MET A 192 -5.94 -5.55 -8.65
CA MET A 192 -4.76 -5.18 -9.41
C MET A 192 -3.65 -6.22 -9.23
N ASN A 193 -2.78 -6.33 -10.22
CA ASN A 193 -1.64 -7.25 -10.22
C ASN A 193 -0.56 -6.64 -11.12
N VAL A 194 0.72 -6.88 -10.82
CA VAL A 194 1.87 -6.38 -11.60
C VAL A 194 1.67 -6.57 -13.11
N ILE A 195 1.27 -7.77 -13.55
CA ILE A 195 1.09 -8.07 -14.98
C ILE A 195 -0.12 -7.33 -15.55
N LEU A 196 -1.25 -7.42 -14.85
CA LEU A 196 -2.51 -6.79 -15.29
C LEU A 196 -2.36 -5.26 -15.39
N ASN A 197 -1.67 -4.66 -14.42
CA ASN A 197 -1.44 -3.22 -14.38
C ASN A 197 -0.63 -2.76 -15.59
N GLN A 198 0.41 -3.50 -15.98
CA GLN A 198 1.19 -3.18 -17.17
C GLN A 198 0.35 -3.28 -18.45
N ILE A 199 -0.47 -4.33 -18.59
CA ILE A 199 -1.34 -4.50 -19.76
C ILE A 199 -2.33 -3.34 -19.87
N ILE A 200 -2.98 -2.98 -18.75
CA ILE A 200 -3.98 -1.90 -18.74
C ILE A 200 -3.33 -0.54 -18.99
N LEU A 201 -2.15 -0.28 -18.44
CA LEU A 201 -1.40 0.95 -18.73
C LEU A 201 -1.05 1.07 -20.22
N MET A 202 -0.60 -0.03 -20.84
CA MET A 202 -0.33 -0.04 -22.28
C MET A 202 -1.62 0.18 -23.09
N LEU A 203 -2.74 -0.42 -22.68
CA LEU A 203 -4.04 -0.22 -23.32
C LEU A 203 -4.48 1.24 -23.20
N MET A 204 -4.40 1.83 -22.02
CA MET A 204 -4.71 3.25 -21.78
C MET A 204 -3.82 4.16 -22.62
N PHE A 205 -2.52 3.87 -22.74
CA PHE A 205 -1.62 4.60 -23.61
C PHE A 205 -2.13 4.60 -25.06
N TRP A 206 -2.37 3.42 -25.63
CA TRP A 206 -2.86 3.30 -27.01
C TRP A 206 -4.22 3.96 -27.20
N MET A 207 -5.12 3.83 -26.23
CA MET A 207 -6.42 4.49 -26.25
C MET A 207 -6.29 6.02 -26.32
N LEU A 208 -5.41 6.62 -25.50
CA LEU A 208 -5.16 8.06 -25.50
C LEU A 208 -4.53 8.54 -26.81
N VAL A 209 -3.59 7.76 -27.36
CA VAL A 209 -2.97 8.08 -28.66
C VAL A 209 -4.02 8.04 -29.77
N ILE A 210 -4.83 6.98 -29.83
CA ILE A 210 -5.90 6.85 -30.83
C ILE A 210 -6.93 7.98 -30.68
N ALA A 211 -7.34 8.30 -29.45
CA ALA A 211 -8.25 9.41 -29.18
C ALA A 211 -7.68 10.74 -29.69
N THR A 212 -6.40 11.00 -29.42
CA THR A 212 -5.69 12.19 -29.93
C THR A 212 -5.73 12.25 -31.45
N LEU A 213 -5.40 11.15 -32.13
CA LEU A 213 -5.43 11.08 -33.60
C LEU A 213 -6.83 11.31 -34.18
N ILE A 214 -7.87 10.76 -33.55
CA ILE A 214 -9.27 10.97 -33.97
C ILE A 214 -9.65 12.45 -33.84
N ILE A 215 -9.30 13.10 -32.73
CA ILE A 215 -9.62 14.51 -32.50
C ILE A 215 -8.93 15.41 -33.52
N LEU A 216 -7.63 15.18 -33.76
CA LEU A 216 -6.89 15.90 -34.79
C LEU A 216 -7.52 15.69 -36.18
N ARG A 217 -7.92 14.45 -36.49
CA ARG A 217 -8.56 14.14 -37.76
C ARG A 217 -9.92 14.83 -37.92
N ILE A 218 -10.70 14.96 -36.86
CA ILE A 218 -11.97 15.69 -36.88
C ILE A 218 -11.73 17.18 -37.09
N GLN A 219 -10.71 17.76 -36.44
CA GLN A 219 -10.34 19.16 -36.63
C GLN A 219 -9.87 19.47 -38.06
N ASP A 220 -9.20 18.53 -38.71
CA ASP A 220 -8.79 18.68 -40.12
C ASP A 220 -9.97 18.64 -41.11
N ILE A 221 -11.11 18.05 -40.72
CA ILE A 221 -12.29 17.86 -41.60
C ILE A 221 -13.27 19.04 -41.50
N VAL A 222 -13.30 19.74 -40.36
CA VAL A 222 -14.21 20.86 -40.05
C VAL A 222 -13.59 22.19 -40.47
#